data_AF-A0A1G6QNU2-F1
#
_entry.id   AF-A0A1G6QNU2-F1
#
_cell.length_a   1.000
_cell.length_b   1.000
_cell.length_c   1.000
_cell.angle_alpha   90.00
_cell.angle_beta   90.00
_cell.angle_gamma   90.00
#
_symmetry.space_group_name_H-M   'P 1'
#
loop_
_entity.id
_entity.type
_entity.pdbx_description
1 polymer ?
#
loop_
_entity_poly.entity_id
_entity_poly.type
_entity_poly.pdbx_seq_one_letter_code
_entity_poly.pdbx_strand_id
1 'polypeptide(L)'
;MTAPAAPRPAARWPELFADLTDGQTHAVEQTVAAERLEGWRPRREHVTDLVALATCDGSHADRLARWRSEAAALPVAGRRRLALPRPYLVTGTSVLRNNFGFRDGGQLREVEFPATAARLLQAHLGAATPVRSVDAEHILRLHGQVFGDVFGWAGQTRFVELSKNGDAFAPVAAIGRYLREVEIAVAVTDWPRVDPGRLAYALAAVYATYNHAHPFRYLYFLALCPSRVTRSRKHRETL
;
A
#
# COMPACT_ATOMS: atom_id res chain seq x y z
N MET A 1 16.41 8.29 20.03
CA MET A 1 16.86 6.91 19.72
C MET A 1 15.87 6.30 18.74
N THR A 2 16.21 6.27 17.46
CA THR A 2 15.40 5.64 16.42
C THR A 2 15.59 4.13 16.55
N ALA A 3 14.50 3.36 16.70
CA ALA A 3 14.59 1.89 16.72
C ALA A 3 15.28 1.39 15.43
N PRO A 4 16.13 0.36 15.49
CA PRO A 4 16.76 -0.18 14.29
C PRO A 4 15.68 -0.62 13.29
N ALA A 5 15.90 -0.33 12.01
CA ALA A 5 15.00 -0.79 10.95
C ALA A 5 14.87 -2.32 11.03
N ALA A 6 13.62 -2.82 11.06
CA ALA A 6 13.39 -4.26 11.10
C ALA A 6 14.07 -4.95 9.91
N PRO A 7 14.74 -6.10 10.11
CA PRO A 7 15.48 -6.76 9.05
C PRO A 7 14.57 -7.09 7.87
N ARG A 8 15.16 -7.10 6.67
CA ARG A 8 14.46 -7.52 5.45
C ARG A 8 13.95 -8.95 5.61
N PRO A 9 12.79 -9.30 5.03
CA PRO A 9 12.26 -10.66 5.07
C PRO A 9 13.29 -11.73 4.66
N ALA A 10 14.02 -11.52 3.56
CA ALA A 10 15.03 -12.48 3.08
C ALA A 10 16.23 -12.65 4.04
N ALA A 11 16.55 -11.62 4.84
CA ALA A 11 17.58 -11.73 5.88
C ALA A 11 17.06 -12.46 7.13
N ARG A 12 15.75 -12.36 7.41
CA ARG A 12 15.11 -12.95 8.59
C ARG A 12 14.71 -14.42 8.37
N TRP A 13 14.29 -14.78 7.16
CA TRP A 13 13.80 -16.09 6.76
C TRP A 13 14.35 -16.49 5.39
N PRO A 14 15.68 -16.63 5.23
CA PRO A 14 16.33 -16.84 3.93
C PRO A 14 15.83 -18.07 3.18
N GLU A 15 15.46 -19.13 3.91
CA GLU A 15 14.92 -20.37 3.35
C GLU A 15 13.60 -20.19 2.60
N LEU A 16 12.81 -19.14 2.90
CA LEU A 16 11.58 -18.86 2.15
C LEU A 16 11.86 -18.24 0.78
N PHE A 17 13.07 -17.74 0.53
CA PHE A 17 13.44 -17.01 -0.68
C PHE A 17 14.38 -17.80 -1.59
N ALA A 18 14.76 -19.02 -1.21
CA ALA A 18 15.79 -19.81 -1.90
C ALA A 18 15.47 -20.05 -3.39
N ASP A 19 14.20 -20.22 -3.73
CA ASP A 19 13.74 -20.54 -5.09
C ASP A 19 13.18 -19.32 -5.85
N LEU A 20 13.27 -18.11 -5.27
CA LEU A 20 12.75 -16.89 -5.89
C LEU A 20 13.80 -16.24 -6.79
N THR A 21 13.36 -15.73 -7.94
CA THR A 21 14.18 -14.84 -8.76
C THR A 21 14.46 -13.53 -8.02
N ASP A 22 15.50 -12.79 -8.43
CA ASP A 22 15.81 -11.46 -7.88
C ASP A 22 14.61 -10.50 -7.97
N GLY A 23 13.84 -10.59 -9.07
CA GLY A 23 12.64 -9.79 -9.27
C GLY A 23 11.52 -10.13 -8.28
N GLN A 24 11.26 -11.41 -8.05
CA GLN A 24 10.26 -11.86 -7.07
C GLN A 24 10.69 -11.52 -5.64
N THR A 25 11.96 -11.76 -5.31
CA THR A 25 12.53 -11.39 -4.00
C THR A 25 12.36 -9.90 -3.76
N HIS A 26 12.74 -9.06 -4.73
CA HIS A 26 12.57 -7.62 -4.62
C HIS A 26 11.10 -7.22 -4.42
N ALA A 27 10.17 -7.81 -5.18
CA ALA A 27 8.75 -7.49 -5.08
C ALA A 27 8.17 -7.83 -3.69
N VAL A 28 8.52 -8.99 -3.13
CA VAL A 28 8.11 -9.39 -1.77
C VAL A 28 8.72 -8.45 -0.72
N GLU A 29 10.01 -8.12 -0.84
CA GLU A 29 10.66 -7.17 0.07
C GLU A 29 10.03 -5.78 0.04
N GLN A 30 9.74 -5.24 -1.15
CA GLN A 30 9.08 -3.94 -1.30
C GLN A 30 7.66 -3.95 -0.72
N THR A 31 6.91 -5.01 -0.97
CA THR A 31 5.55 -5.19 -0.43
C THR A 31 5.57 -5.14 1.10
N VAL A 32 6.44 -5.93 1.72
CA VAL A 32 6.57 -5.96 3.19
C VAL A 32 7.08 -4.63 3.74
N ALA A 33 8.00 -3.97 3.04
CA ALA A 33 8.51 -2.66 3.46
C ALA A 33 7.39 -1.60 3.45
N ALA A 34 6.58 -1.55 2.40
CA ALA A 34 5.45 -0.63 2.27
C ALA A 34 4.44 -0.85 3.41
N GLU A 35 3.97 -2.08 3.60
CA GLU A 35 2.97 -2.40 4.62
C GLU A 35 3.49 -2.21 6.07
N ARG A 36 4.79 -2.37 6.30
CA ARG A 36 5.40 -2.08 7.62
C ARG A 36 5.33 -0.60 8.02
N LEU A 37 5.38 0.30 7.04
CA LEU A 37 5.25 1.75 7.26
C LEU A 37 3.85 2.10 7.76
N GLU A 38 2.87 1.27 7.40
CA GLU A 38 1.47 1.35 7.80
C GLU A 38 1.19 0.63 9.14
N GLY A 39 2.25 0.13 9.77
CA GLY A 39 2.19 -0.52 11.08
C GLY A 39 2.08 -2.04 11.01
N TRP A 40 2.08 -2.65 9.81
CA TRP A 40 2.08 -4.11 9.72
C TRP A 40 3.33 -4.71 10.35
N ARG A 41 3.13 -5.81 11.06
CA ARG A 41 4.19 -6.62 11.65
C ARG A 41 3.99 -8.05 11.15
N PRO A 42 4.48 -8.38 9.94
CA PRO A 42 4.21 -9.68 9.34
C PRO A 42 4.83 -10.81 10.17
N ARG A 43 4.05 -11.87 10.36
CA ARG A 43 4.50 -13.16 10.86
C ARG A 43 5.15 -13.95 9.72
N ARG A 44 5.85 -15.03 10.07
CA ARG A 44 6.48 -15.93 9.10
C ARG A 44 5.46 -16.44 8.07
N GLU A 45 4.29 -16.88 8.54
CA GLU A 45 3.19 -17.38 7.69
C GLU A 45 2.71 -16.36 6.66
N HIS A 46 2.62 -15.07 7.02
CA HIS A 46 2.26 -14.03 6.06
C HIS A 46 3.30 -13.89 4.94
N VAL A 47 4.59 -14.04 5.27
CA VAL A 47 5.65 -14.00 4.27
C VAL A 47 5.68 -15.26 3.44
N THR A 48 5.40 -16.43 4.03
CA THR A 48 5.21 -17.69 3.29
C THR A 48 4.09 -17.54 2.26
N ASP A 49 2.96 -16.93 2.63
CA ASP A 49 1.85 -16.68 1.71
C ASP A 49 2.22 -15.74 0.57
N LEU A 50 2.98 -14.68 0.84
CA LEU A 50 3.49 -13.76 -0.20
C LEU A 50 4.48 -14.46 -1.13
N VAL A 51 5.36 -15.30 -0.61
CA VAL A 51 6.29 -16.11 -1.39
C VAL A 51 5.54 -17.08 -2.31
N ALA A 52 4.57 -17.83 -1.78
CA ALA A 52 3.72 -18.72 -2.57
C ALA A 52 2.94 -17.95 -3.65
N LEU A 53 2.46 -16.74 -3.33
CA LEU A 53 1.81 -15.89 -4.32
C LEU A 53 2.78 -15.41 -5.41
N ALA A 54 4.03 -15.12 -5.07
CA ALA A 54 5.05 -14.70 -6.04
C ALA A 54 5.43 -15.79 -7.04
N THR A 55 5.29 -17.06 -6.66
CA THR A 55 5.54 -18.24 -7.51
C THR A 55 4.28 -18.77 -8.20
N CYS A 56 3.15 -18.06 -8.10
CA CYS A 56 1.83 -18.49 -8.59
C CYS A 56 1.33 -19.81 -7.98
N ASP A 57 1.80 -20.16 -6.78
CA ASP A 57 1.41 -21.36 -6.06
C ASP A 57 0.18 -21.10 -5.18
N GLY A 58 -0.98 -21.62 -5.59
CA GLY A 58 -2.24 -21.53 -4.87
C GLY A 58 -3.11 -20.32 -5.22
N SER A 59 -4.42 -20.44 -4.95
CA SER A 59 -5.43 -19.44 -5.30
C SER A 59 -5.44 -18.25 -4.34
N HIS A 60 -5.51 -17.03 -4.88
CA HIS A 60 -5.73 -15.82 -4.09
C HIS A 60 -7.05 -15.85 -3.32
N ALA A 61 -8.10 -16.41 -3.92
CA ALA A 61 -9.40 -16.54 -3.27
C ALA A 61 -9.35 -17.46 -2.04
N ASP A 62 -8.58 -18.55 -2.12
CA ASP A 62 -8.44 -19.51 -1.02
C ASP A 62 -7.66 -18.90 0.15
N ARG A 63 -6.58 -18.13 -0.16
CA ARG A 63 -5.84 -17.38 0.87
C ARG A 63 -6.74 -16.35 1.55
N LEU A 64 -7.53 -15.60 0.76
CA LEU A 64 -8.45 -14.60 1.28
C LEU A 64 -9.53 -15.22 2.18
N ALA A 65 -10.07 -16.37 1.80
CA ALA A 65 -11.04 -17.11 2.60
C ALA A 65 -10.42 -17.59 3.93
N ARG A 66 -9.18 -18.10 3.89
CA ARG A 66 -8.45 -18.51 5.09
C ARG A 66 -8.18 -17.33 6.03
N TRP A 67 -7.60 -16.23 5.56
CA TRP A 67 -7.33 -15.05 6.40
C TRP A 67 -8.62 -14.47 6.99
N ARG A 68 -9.73 -14.50 6.25
CA ARG A 68 -11.04 -14.12 6.78
C ARG A 68 -11.47 -15.05 7.92
N SER A 69 -11.28 -16.35 7.79
CA SER A 69 -11.60 -17.34 8.83
C SER A 69 -10.78 -17.10 10.10
N GLU A 70 -9.46 -16.90 9.95
CA GLU A 70 -8.54 -16.60 11.05
C GLU A 70 -8.93 -15.30 11.77
N ALA A 71 -9.21 -14.23 11.02
CA ALA A 71 -9.71 -12.98 11.57
C ALA A 71 -11.03 -13.14 12.32
N ALA A 72 -11.95 -13.97 11.82
CA ALA A 72 -13.24 -14.23 12.46
C ALA A 72 -13.09 -14.98 13.80
N ALA A 73 -12.03 -15.77 13.98
CA ALA A 73 -11.75 -16.50 15.21
C ALA A 73 -11.19 -15.61 16.34
N LEU A 74 -10.75 -14.39 16.03
CA LEU A 74 -10.23 -13.47 17.05
C LEU A 74 -11.34 -13.02 18.03
N PRO A 75 -11.02 -12.89 19.33
CA PRO A 75 -11.98 -12.41 20.31
C PRO A 75 -12.34 -10.95 20.04
N VAL A 76 -13.63 -10.62 20.13
CA VAL A 76 -14.15 -9.27 19.87
C VAL A 76 -14.32 -8.49 21.16
N ALA A 77 -13.74 -7.29 21.22
CA ALA A 77 -13.90 -6.40 22.35
C ALA A 77 -15.19 -5.56 22.24
N GLY A 78 -16.29 -6.05 22.82
CA GLY A 78 -17.32 -5.17 23.40
C GLY A 78 -18.60 -4.88 22.60
N ARG A 79 -19.55 -4.31 23.37
CA ARG A 79 -20.99 -4.21 23.11
C ARG A 79 -21.39 -3.09 22.15
N ARG A 80 -22.55 -3.29 21.52
CA ARG A 80 -23.27 -2.31 20.70
C ARG A 80 -23.48 -0.98 21.45
N ARG A 81 -23.15 0.14 20.80
CA ARG A 81 -23.61 1.47 21.19
C ARG A 81 -24.63 1.96 20.18
N LEU A 82 -25.70 2.60 20.65
CA LEU A 82 -26.57 3.39 19.79
C LEU A 82 -25.74 4.55 19.23
N ALA A 83 -25.68 4.66 17.92
CA ALA A 83 -24.98 5.74 17.24
C ALA A 83 -25.65 6.06 15.91
N LEU A 84 -25.59 7.32 15.52
CA LEU A 84 -26.03 7.75 14.20
C LEU A 84 -25.12 7.16 13.11
N PRO A 85 -25.67 6.79 11.94
CA PRO A 85 -24.87 6.40 10.79
C PRO A 85 -23.89 7.50 10.41
N ARG A 86 -22.62 7.14 10.21
CA ARG A 86 -21.59 8.03 9.67
C ARG A 86 -21.09 7.48 8.34
N PRO A 87 -20.76 8.33 7.35
CA PRO A 87 -20.14 7.89 6.10
C PRO A 87 -18.93 7.00 6.36
N TYR A 88 -18.75 5.99 5.51
CA TYR A 88 -17.66 5.00 5.57
C TYR A 88 -17.59 4.12 6.81
N LEU A 89 -18.30 4.40 7.90
CA LEU A 89 -18.23 3.60 9.12
C LEU A 89 -19.37 2.59 9.21
N VAL A 90 -19.07 1.46 9.83
CA VAL A 90 -20.08 0.52 10.30
C VAL A 90 -20.85 1.21 11.43
N THR A 91 -22.18 1.28 11.31
CA THR A 91 -23.03 1.98 12.29
C THR A 91 -22.79 1.44 13.70
N GLY A 92 -22.53 2.33 14.66
CA GLY A 92 -22.26 1.95 16.05
C GLY A 92 -20.80 1.60 16.35
N THR A 93 -19.88 1.72 15.38
CA THR A 93 -18.44 1.45 15.58
C THR A 93 -17.57 2.53 14.94
N SER A 94 -16.27 2.50 15.22
CA SER A 94 -15.25 3.30 14.54
C SER A 94 -14.59 2.56 13.37
N VAL A 95 -15.13 1.39 12.99
CA VAL A 95 -14.55 0.52 11.96
C VAL A 95 -15.12 0.88 10.60
N LEU A 96 -14.26 0.92 9.59
CA LEU A 96 -14.66 1.19 8.21
C LEU A 96 -15.55 0.06 7.67
N ARG A 97 -16.56 0.41 6.87
CA ARG A 97 -17.37 -0.55 6.11
C ARG A 97 -16.45 -1.30 5.17
N ASN A 98 -16.45 -2.61 5.31
CA ASN A 98 -15.55 -3.53 4.62
C ASN A 98 -16.35 -4.70 4.04
N ASN A 99 -15.79 -5.35 3.02
CA ASN A 99 -16.42 -6.46 2.31
C ASN A 99 -16.45 -7.76 3.11
N PHE A 100 -15.68 -7.84 4.20
CA PHE A 100 -15.65 -8.99 5.10
C PHE A 100 -16.77 -8.98 6.15
N GLY A 101 -17.45 -7.84 6.34
CA GLY A 101 -18.50 -7.66 7.34
C GLY A 101 -18.00 -7.48 8.77
N PHE A 102 -16.69 -7.29 8.97
CA PHE A 102 -16.12 -7.13 10.30
C PHE A 102 -16.52 -5.80 10.93
N ARG A 103 -16.84 -5.86 12.22
CA ARG A 103 -17.25 -4.70 13.02
C ARG A 103 -16.20 -4.32 14.08
N ASP A 104 -15.26 -5.21 14.32
CA ASP A 104 -14.13 -5.06 15.23
C ASP A 104 -12.87 -4.68 14.45
N GLY A 105 -12.09 -3.75 15.00
CA GLY A 105 -10.90 -3.24 14.33
C GLY A 105 -9.73 -4.22 14.36
N GLY A 106 -9.65 -5.10 15.37
CA GLY A 106 -8.66 -6.17 15.43
C GLY A 106 -8.91 -7.21 14.35
N GLN A 107 -10.16 -7.69 14.24
CA GLN A 107 -10.56 -8.62 13.17
C GLN A 107 -10.31 -8.04 11.78
N LEU A 108 -10.71 -6.78 11.53
CA LEU A 108 -10.48 -6.16 10.22
C LEU A 108 -8.99 -6.07 9.89
N ARG A 109 -8.15 -5.58 10.83
CA ARG A 109 -6.70 -5.45 10.60
C ARG A 109 -6.02 -6.79 10.30
N GLU A 110 -6.48 -7.86 10.92
CA GLU A 110 -5.91 -9.19 10.75
C GLU A 110 -6.02 -9.69 9.31
N VAL A 111 -7.17 -9.46 8.66
CA VAL A 111 -7.37 -9.84 7.25
C VAL A 111 -6.91 -8.76 6.26
N GLU A 112 -6.98 -7.48 6.65
CA GLU A 112 -6.70 -6.34 5.80
C GLU A 112 -5.24 -6.33 5.32
N PHE A 113 -4.28 -6.38 6.25
CA PHE A 113 -2.86 -6.31 5.90
C PHE A 113 -2.41 -7.43 4.95
N PRO A 114 -2.67 -8.73 5.21
CA PRO A 114 -2.26 -9.76 4.27
C PRO A 114 -2.99 -9.66 2.92
N ALA A 115 -4.25 -9.23 2.90
CA ALA A 115 -5.00 -9.03 1.66
C ALA A 115 -4.44 -7.88 0.80
N THR A 116 -4.15 -6.72 1.41
CA THR A 116 -3.57 -5.57 0.68
C THR A 116 -2.14 -5.86 0.25
N ALA A 117 -1.34 -6.53 1.10
CA ALA A 117 0.01 -6.97 0.76
C ALA A 117 0.01 -7.89 -0.46
N ALA A 118 -0.90 -8.87 -0.51
CA ALA A 118 -1.04 -9.77 -1.65
C ALA A 118 -1.36 -9.03 -2.96
N ARG A 119 -2.29 -8.07 -2.92
CA ARG A 119 -2.65 -7.25 -4.09
C ARG A 119 -1.52 -6.32 -4.51
N LEU A 120 -0.80 -5.75 -3.56
CA LEU A 120 0.38 -4.91 -3.82
C LEU A 120 1.51 -5.72 -4.47
N LEU A 121 1.76 -6.94 -3.98
CA LEU A 121 2.71 -7.86 -4.60
C LEU A 121 2.33 -8.20 -6.05
N GLN A 122 1.05 -8.51 -6.30
CA GLN A 122 0.55 -8.73 -7.66
C GLN A 122 0.76 -7.51 -8.55
N ALA A 123 0.56 -6.29 -8.02
CA ALA A 123 0.84 -5.06 -8.75
C ALA A 123 2.33 -4.93 -9.10
N HIS A 124 3.24 -5.23 -8.16
CA HIS A 124 4.69 -5.21 -8.41
C HIS A 124 5.12 -6.25 -9.47
N LEU A 125 4.57 -7.47 -9.41
CA LEU A 125 4.90 -8.54 -10.37
C LEU A 125 4.27 -8.30 -11.75
N GLY A 126 3.08 -7.70 -11.80
CA GLY A 126 2.39 -7.35 -13.05
C GLY A 126 2.92 -6.09 -13.74
N ALA A 127 3.74 -5.27 -13.07
CA ALA A 127 4.30 -4.03 -13.59
C ALA A 127 5.44 -4.22 -14.61
N ALA A 128 5.40 -5.29 -15.43
CA ALA A 128 6.37 -5.56 -16.48
C ALA A 128 6.44 -4.44 -17.55
N THR A 129 5.38 -3.64 -17.68
CA THR A 129 5.37 -2.44 -18.51
C THR A 129 5.68 -1.21 -17.67
N PRO A 130 6.71 -0.42 -18.00
CA PRO A 130 6.94 0.87 -17.34
C PRO A 130 5.65 1.69 -17.45
N VAL A 131 5.17 2.20 -16.33
CA VAL A 131 4.07 3.17 -16.32
C VAL A 131 4.60 4.42 -17.01
N ARG A 132 4.36 4.55 -18.33
CA ARG A 132 4.85 5.67 -19.14
C ARG A 132 4.18 6.99 -18.77
N SER A 133 3.06 6.93 -18.05
CA SER A 133 2.33 8.06 -17.48
C SER A 133 1.56 7.62 -16.23
N VAL A 134 1.71 8.36 -15.13
CA VAL A 134 0.85 8.22 -13.94
C VAL A 134 -0.19 9.33 -14.03
N ASP A 135 -1.37 8.99 -14.54
CA ASP A 135 -2.53 9.88 -14.53
C ASP A 135 -3.42 9.60 -13.32
N ALA A 136 -4.43 10.46 -13.12
CA ALA A 136 -5.39 10.28 -12.04
C ALA A 136 -6.11 8.92 -12.12
N GLU A 137 -6.46 8.45 -13.31
CA GLU A 137 -7.12 7.16 -13.52
C GLU A 137 -6.24 6.00 -13.05
N HIS A 138 -4.93 6.08 -13.30
CA HIS A 138 -3.96 5.10 -12.85
C HIS A 138 -3.91 5.00 -11.32
N ILE A 139 -3.92 6.14 -10.64
CA ILE A 139 -3.94 6.20 -9.18
C ILE A 139 -5.23 5.56 -8.64
N LEU A 140 -6.38 5.89 -9.23
CA LEU A 140 -7.68 5.33 -8.84
C LEU A 140 -7.74 3.81 -9.07
N ARG A 141 -7.28 3.34 -10.23
CA ARG A 141 -7.23 1.91 -10.55
C ARG A 141 -6.27 1.16 -9.63
N LEU A 142 -5.09 1.72 -9.33
CA LEU A 142 -4.16 1.09 -8.39
C LEU A 142 -4.77 0.98 -6.99
N HIS A 143 -5.44 2.03 -6.51
CA HIS A 143 -6.18 1.95 -5.25
C HIS A 143 -7.28 0.88 -5.31
N GLY A 144 -8.04 0.82 -6.41
CA GLY A 144 -9.05 -0.21 -6.63
C GLY A 144 -8.48 -1.62 -6.57
N GLN A 145 -7.31 -1.84 -7.19
CA GLN A 145 -6.62 -3.13 -7.18
C GLN A 145 -6.12 -3.51 -5.78
N VAL A 146 -5.48 -2.59 -5.06
CA VAL A 146 -4.87 -2.88 -3.75
C VAL A 146 -5.92 -3.09 -2.67
N PHE A 147 -6.97 -2.28 -2.66
CA PHE A 147 -7.96 -2.26 -1.57
C PHE A 147 -9.30 -2.90 -1.93
N GLY A 148 -9.50 -3.34 -3.17
CA GLY A 148 -10.80 -3.82 -3.67
C GLY A 148 -11.35 -5.04 -2.93
N ASP A 149 -10.47 -5.90 -2.41
CA ASP A 149 -10.90 -7.04 -1.59
C ASP A 149 -11.45 -6.58 -0.23
N VAL A 150 -10.93 -5.48 0.32
CA VAL A 150 -11.22 -4.99 1.67
C VAL A 150 -12.40 -4.01 1.68
N PHE A 151 -12.43 -3.06 0.74
CA PHE A 151 -13.36 -1.93 0.75
C PHE A 151 -14.16 -1.82 -0.56
N GLY A 152 -15.49 -1.86 -0.48
CA GLY A 152 -16.35 -1.73 -1.66
C GLY A 152 -16.32 -0.38 -2.38
N TRP A 153 -15.71 0.64 -1.77
CA TRP A 153 -15.49 1.97 -2.37
C TRP A 153 -14.03 2.15 -2.86
N ALA A 154 -13.23 1.09 -2.90
CA ALA A 154 -11.87 1.17 -3.40
C ALA A 154 -11.82 1.70 -4.85
N GLY A 155 -10.88 2.61 -5.10
CA GLY A 155 -10.73 3.30 -6.39
C GLY A 155 -11.65 4.51 -6.56
N GLN A 156 -12.46 4.84 -5.55
CA GLN A 156 -13.30 6.04 -5.55
C GLN A 156 -12.71 7.11 -4.63
N THR A 157 -12.69 8.36 -5.10
CA THR A 157 -12.26 9.48 -4.26
C THR A 157 -13.19 9.67 -3.07
N ARG A 158 -12.66 10.20 -1.97
CA ARG A 158 -13.47 10.51 -0.79
C ARG A 158 -14.51 11.57 -1.10
N PHE A 159 -15.68 11.43 -0.48
CA PHE A 159 -16.77 12.41 -0.57
C PHE A 159 -16.99 13.18 0.74
N VAL A 160 -16.12 13.00 1.73
CA VAL A 160 -16.17 13.70 3.03
C VAL A 160 -14.87 14.48 3.25
N GLU A 161 -14.97 15.55 4.01
CA GLU A 161 -13.78 16.28 4.46
C GLU A 161 -13.03 15.51 5.54
N LEU A 162 -11.70 15.62 5.49
CA LEU A 162 -10.79 14.96 6.39
C LEU A 162 -9.80 15.96 6.95
N SER A 163 -9.40 15.74 8.20
CA SER A 163 -8.32 16.45 8.86
C SER A 163 -7.51 15.47 9.70
N LYS A 164 -6.24 15.81 9.94
CA LYS A 164 -5.34 15.04 10.79
C LYS A 164 -4.62 16.02 11.71
N ASN A 165 -4.68 15.78 13.02
CA ASN A 165 -4.05 16.62 14.04
C ASN A 165 -4.44 18.12 13.98
N GLY A 166 -5.64 18.43 13.47
CA GLY A 166 -6.11 19.81 13.29
C GLY A 166 -5.85 20.38 11.90
N ASP A 167 -4.98 19.76 11.09
CA ASP A 167 -4.71 20.19 9.72
C ASP A 167 -5.70 19.55 8.75
N ALA A 168 -6.41 20.38 7.99
CA ALA A 168 -7.31 19.92 6.94
C ALA A 168 -6.52 19.46 5.72
N PHE A 169 -6.97 18.36 5.10
CA PHE A 169 -6.58 18.03 3.74
C PHE A 169 -7.29 18.95 2.74
N ALA A 170 -6.99 18.80 1.45
CA ALA A 170 -7.68 19.53 0.40
C ALA A 170 -9.21 19.40 0.51
N PRO A 171 -10.01 20.42 0.16
CA PRO A 171 -11.46 20.23 0.02
C PRO A 171 -11.78 19.13 -0.99
N VAL A 172 -12.89 18.39 -0.81
CA VAL A 172 -13.31 17.33 -1.75
C VAL A 172 -13.36 17.84 -3.19
N ALA A 173 -13.89 19.04 -3.39
CA ALA A 173 -13.99 19.67 -4.71
C ALA A 173 -12.62 19.97 -5.36
N ALA A 174 -11.54 20.06 -4.57
CA ALA A 174 -10.20 20.35 -5.06
C ALA A 174 -9.37 19.09 -5.38
N ILE A 175 -9.85 17.89 -5.00
CA ILE A 175 -9.12 16.61 -5.21
C ILE A 175 -8.69 16.45 -6.67
N GLY A 176 -9.62 16.64 -7.62
CA GLY A 176 -9.33 16.49 -9.04
C GLY A 176 -8.27 17.47 -9.56
N ARG A 177 -8.21 18.68 -9.01
CA ARG A 177 -7.16 19.65 -9.35
C ARG A 177 -5.79 19.14 -8.91
N TYR A 178 -5.66 18.71 -7.66
CA TYR A 178 -4.38 18.25 -7.13
C TYR A 178 -3.90 16.94 -7.78
N LEU A 179 -4.81 16.04 -8.17
CA LEU A 179 -4.44 14.85 -8.95
C LEU A 179 -3.86 15.23 -10.33
N ARG A 180 -4.40 16.26 -10.98
CA ARG A 180 -3.81 16.79 -12.23
C ARG A 180 -2.44 17.44 -11.99
N GLU A 181 -2.23 18.12 -10.87
CA GLU A 181 -0.91 18.67 -10.51
C GLU A 181 0.13 17.56 -10.31
N VAL A 182 -0.26 16.45 -9.70
CA VAL A 182 0.59 15.24 -9.57
C VAL A 182 0.92 14.67 -10.95
N GLU A 183 -0.09 14.50 -11.81
CA GLU A 183 0.09 13.99 -13.18
C GLU A 183 1.08 14.86 -13.97
N ILE A 184 0.92 16.18 -13.93
CA ILE A 184 1.83 17.13 -14.58
C ILE A 184 3.24 16.99 -14.02
N ALA A 185 3.40 16.98 -12.69
CA ALA A 185 4.71 16.87 -12.04
C ALA A 185 5.43 15.57 -12.44
N VAL A 186 4.69 14.46 -12.57
CA VAL A 186 5.26 13.19 -13.04
C VAL A 186 5.62 13.24 -14.52
N ALA A 187 4.76 13.82 -15.36
CA ALA A 187 4.95 13.86 -16.81
C ALA A 187 6.13 14.75 -17.25
N VAL A 188 6.39 15.86 -16.55
CA VAL A 188 7.47 16.80 -16.92
C VAL A 188 8.86 16.39 -16.41
N THR A 189 8.95 15.37 -15.55
CA THR A 189 10.21 14.93 -14.95
C THR A 189 10.88 13.86 -15.82
N ASP A 190 12.13 14.09 -16.24
CA ASP A 190 12.95 13.11 -16.96
C ASP A 190 13.56 12.08 -15.98
N TRP A 191 12.73 11.17 -15.47
CA TRP A 191 13.09 10.20 -14.44
C TRP A 191 14.35 9.36 -14.71
N PRO A 192 14.66 8.93 -15.95
CA PRO A 192 15.89 8.17 -16.22
C PRO A 192 17.17 9.00 -16.16
N ARG A 193 17.10 10.34 -16.31
CA ARG A 193 18.27 11.21 -16.44
C ARG A 193 18.39 12.27 -15.35
N VAL A 194 17.44 12.30 -14.41
CA VAL A 194 17.42 13.26 -13.31
C VAL A 194 18.58 12.99 -12.33
N ASP A 195 19.29 14.05 -11.94
CA ASP A 195 20.33 13.94 -10.92
C ASP A 195 19.71 13.66 -9.53
N PRO A 196 20.47 13.11 -8.56
CA PRO A 196 19.92 12.71 -7.28
C PRO A 196 19.22 13.84 -6.50
N GLY A 197 19.71 15.09 -6.60
CA GLY A 197 19.12 16.22 -5.90
C GLY A 197 17.76 16.60 -6.49
N ARG A 198 17.69 16.69 -7.83
CA ARG A 198 16.42 16.92 -8.54
C ARG A 198 15.45 15.76 -8.38
N LEU A 199 15.94 14.52 -8.33
CA LEU A 199 15.11 13.34 -8.10
C LEU A 199 14.40 13.43 -6.74
N ALA A 200 15.17 13.71 -5.69
CA ALA A 200 14.64 13.86 -4.34
C ALA A 200 13.61 14.99 -4.28
N TYR A 201 13.89 16.14 -4.90
CA TYR A 201 12.96 17.26 -4.96
C TYR A 201 11.67 16.91 -5.72
N ALA A 202 11.77 16.30 -6.91
CA ALA A 202 10.61 15.93 -7.72
C ALA A 202 9.71 14.92 -6.99
N LEU A 203 10.30 13.89 -6.38
CA LEU A 203 9.57 12.92 -5.57
C LEU A 203 8.92 13.57 -4.34
N ALA A 204 9.62 14.48 -3.66
CA ALA A 204 9.07 15.20 -2.52
C ALA A 204 7.91 16.12 -2.91
N ALA A 205 7.98 16.77 -4.07
CA ALA A 205 6.91 17.61 -4.60
C ALA A 205 5.67 16.77 -4.94
N VAL A 206 5.85 15.66 -5.68
CA VAL A 206 4.77 14.70 -5.98
C VAL A 206 4.15 14.17 -4.68
N TYR A 207 4.99 13.77 -3.72
CA TYR A 207 4.56 13.32 -2.41
C TYR A 207 3.72 14.39 -1.69
N ALA A 208 4.23 15.61 -1.57
CA ALA A 208 3.56 16.66 -0.82
C ALA A 208 2.19 17.01 -1.42
N THR A 209 2.12 17.16 -2.74
CA THR A 209 0.88 17.46 -3.47
C THR A 209 -0.14 16.33 -3.31
N TYR A 210 0.27 15.08 -3.54
CA TYR A 210 -0.63 13.93 -3.40
C TYR A 210 -1.09 13.73 -1.94
N ASN A 211 -0.20 13.97 -0.97
CA ASN A 211 -0.53 13.84 0.46
C ASN A 211 -1.51 14.92 0.91
N HIS A 212 -1.36 16.14 0.42
CA HIS A 212 -2.31 17.22 0.69
C HIS A 212 -3.67 16.96 0.02
N ALA A 213 -3.69 16.45 -1.22
CA ALA A 213 -4.93 16.06 -1.90
C ALA A 213 -5.72 15.02 -1.08
N HIS A 214 -4.99 14.04 -0.53
CA HIS A 214 -5.52 12.92 0.25
C HIS A 214 -6.79 12.34 -0.39
N PRO A 215 -6.70 11.85 -1.63
CA PRO A 215 -7.86 11.67 -2.50
C PRO A 215 -8.81 10.57 -2.03
N PHE A 216 -8.35 9.64 -1.18
CA PHE A 216 -9.14 8.49 -0.74
C PHE A 216 -9.43 8.56 0.76
N ARG A 217 -10.47 7.83 1.20
CA ARG A 217 -10.82 7.73 2.62
C ARG A 217 -9.81 6.91 3.42
N TYR A 218 -9.20 5.93 2.77
CA TYR A 218 -8.16 5.07 3.31
C TYR A 218 -7.14 4.88 2.20
N LEU A 219 -5.87 5.07 2.49
CA LEU A 219 -4.80 4.80 1.55
C LEU A 219 -3.50 4.64 2.32
N TYR A 220 -2.66 3.74 1.82
CA TYR A 220 -1.24 3.64 2.16
C TYR A 220 -0.42 4.47 1.16
N PHE A 221 0.28 5.50 1.63
CA PHE A 221 0.89 6.49 0.73
C PHE A 221 2.12 5.94 -0.03
N LEU A 222 2.74 4.87 0.44
CA LEU A 222 4.11 4.50 0.04
C LEU A 222 4.22 3.48 -1.10
N ALA A 223 3.10 3.01 -1.66
CA ALA A 223 3.08 2.01 -2.75
C ALA A 223 3.41 2.56 -4.16
N LEU A 224 3.61 3.88 -4.32
CA LEU A 224 3.78 4.54 -5.62
C LEU A 224 5.23 4.91 -5.98
N CYS A 225 6.23 4.47 -5.22
CA CYS A 225 7.64 4.74 -5.56
C CYS A 225 8.18 3.66 -6.52
N PRO A 226 8.50 3.96 -7.80
CA PRO A 226 9.15 3.00 -8.67
C PRO A 226 10.61 2.83 -8.22
N SER A 227 10.89 1.75 -7.49
CA SER A 227 12.24 1.37 -7.10
C SER A 227 13.02 0.80 -8.30
N ARG A 228 13.68 1.69 -9.04
CA ARG A 228 14.93 1.38 -9.76
C ARG A 228 15.95 2.49 -9.55
N VAL A 229 16.69 2.41 -8.44
CA VAL A 229 18.05 2.93 -8.36
C VAL A 229 18.95 1.73 -8.09
N THR A 230 19.29 1.00 -9.15
CA THR A 230 20.40 0.06 -9.12
C THR A 230 21.69 0.87 -9.05
N ARG A 231 22.35 0.82 -7.90
CA ARG A 231 23.66 1.43 -7.67
C ARG A 231 24.69 0.63 -8.49
N SER A 232 25.00 1.10 -9.70
CA SER A 232 26.13 0.57 -10.47
C SER A 232 27.44 0.88 -9.74
N ARG A 233 28.17 -0.17 -9.35
CA ARG A 233 29.55 -0.08 -8.87
C ARG A 233 30.40 0.45 -10.03
N LYS A 234 30.88 1.70 -9.92
CA LYS A 234 32.00 2.17 -10.75
C LYS A 234 33.33 1.78 -10.11
N HIS A 235 34.20 1.33 -11.00
CA HIS A 235 35.60 0.93 -10.83
C HIS A 235 36.38 1.76 -9.81
N ARG A 236 37.18 1.05 -9.00
CA ARG A 236 38.42 1.60 -8.46
C ARG A 236 39.44 1.58 -9.59
N GLU A 237 39.72 2.75 -10.16
CA GLU A 237 41.03 3.05 -10.69
C GLU A 237 41.78 3.79 -9.59
N THR A 238 42.88 3.18 -9.13
CA THR A 238 43.96 3.87 -8.45
C THR A 238 45.22 3.15 -8.91
N LEU A 239 46.02 3.89 -9.69
CA LEU A 239 47.45 3.77 -9.99
C LEU A 239 48.07 2.37 -9.94
#